data_AF-A0A951KV47-F1
#
_entry.id   AF-A0A951KV47-F1
#
_cell.length_a   1.000
_cell.length_b   1.000
_cell.length_c   1.000
_cell.angle_alpha   90.00
_cell.angle_beta   90.00
_cell.angle_gamma   90.00
#
_symmetry.space_group_name_H-M   'P 1'
#
loop_
_entity.id
_entity.type
_entity.pdbx_description
1 polymer ?
#
loop_
_entity_poly.entity_id
_entity_poly.type
_entity_poly.pdbx_seq_one_letter_code
_entity_poly.pdbx_strand_id
1 'polypeptide(L)' 'MATTVQIEMDGELLERLRARHPGKSDRELIERLATIELGMAVLRESQRRNALSEEEALELGVRAVHEARDQLA' A
#
# COMPACT_ATOMS: atom_id res chain seq x y z
N MET A 1 -17.39 19.04 -10.24
CA MET A 1 -16.54 20.00 -10.99
C MET A 1 -15.30 19.26 -11.43
N ALA A 2 -14.86 19.41 -12.68
CA ALA A 2 -13.60 18.82 -13.13
C ALA A 2 -12.45 19.72 -12.68
N THR A 3 -11.52 19.18 -11.89
CA THR A 3 -10.31 19.88 -11.47
C THR A 3 -9.17 19.46 -12.38
N THR A 4 -8.62 20.41 -13.13
CA THR A 4 -7.43 20.19 -13.95
C THR A 4 -6.20 20.56 -13.13
N VAL A 5 -5.25 19.64 -13.02
CA VAL A 5 -3.99 19.84 -12.31
C VAL A 5 -2.85 19.65 -13.30
N GLN A 6 -1.89 20.57 -13.30
CA GLN A 6 -0.65 20.42 -14.05
C GLN A 6 0.31 19.57 -13.23
N ILE A 7 0.83 18.51 -13.84
CA ILE A 7 1.77 17.58 -13.21
C ILE A 7 2.98 17.44 -14.11
N GLU A 8 4.15 17.58 -13.51
CA GLU A 8 5.41 17.30 -14.18
C GLU A 8 5.65 15.79 -14.10
N MET A 9 5.94 15.17 -15.24
CA MET A 9 6.07 13.73 -15.34
C MET A 9 7.34 13.35 -16.09
N ASP A 10 8.00 12.32 -15.57
CA ASP A 10 9.12 11.68 -16.24
C ASP A 10 8.66 11.02 -17.56
N GLY A 11 9.19 11.53 -18.67
CA GLY A 11 8.85 11.05 -20.00
C GLY A 11 9.28 9.60 -20.25
N GLU A 12 10.40 9.14 -19.70
CA GLU A 12 10.87 7.76 -19.86
C GLU A 12 9.95 6.79 -19.10
N LEU A 13 9.51 7.18 -17.91
CA LEU A 13 8.53 6.41 -17.15
C LEU A 13 7.20 6.29 -17.92
N LEU A 14 6.73 7.38 -18.53
CA LEU A 14 5.50 7.37 -19.31
C LEU A 14 5.60 6.45 -20.53
N GLU A 15 6.71 6.49 -21.27
CA GLU A 15 6.95 5.57 -22.40
C GLU A 15 6.94 4.11 -21.96
N ARG A 16 7.59 3.80 -20.84
CA ARG A 16 7.55 2.44 -20.27
C ARG A 16 6.14 2.00 -19.89
N LEU A 17 5.32 2.91 -19.36
CA LEU A 17 3.93 2.61 -19.02
C LEU A 17 3.10 2.33 -20.27
N ARG A 18 3.29 3.13 -21.33
CA ARG A 18 2.64 2.93 -22.64
C ARG A 18 3.01 1.56 -23.23
N ALA A 19 4.29 1.22 -23.23
CA ALA A 19 4.77 -0.07 -23.72
C ALA A 19 4.19 -1.27 -22.95
N ARG A 20 4.04 -1.14 -21.62
CA ARG A 20 3.50 -2.19 -20.75
C ARG A 20 1.99 -2.34 -20.85
N HIS A 21 1.28 -1.26 -21.19
CA HIS A 21 -0.18 -1.21 -21.21
C HIS A 21 -0.68 -0.59 -22.53
N PRO A 22 -0.47 -1.29 -23.66
CA PRO A 22 -0.90 -0.78 -24.96
C PRO A 22 -2.41 -0.56 -24.98
N GLY A 23 -2.83 0.52 -25.64
CA GLY A 23 -4.24 0.88 -25.80
C GLY A 23 -4.86 1.68 -24.65
N LYS A 24 -4.10 2.03 -23.61
CA LYS A 24 -4.55 2.95 -22.56
C LYS A 24 -4.11 4.37 -22.83
N SER A 25 -4.94 5.33 -22.43
CA SER A 25 -4.58 6.75 -22.46
C SER A 25 -3.57 7.09 -21.37
N ASP A 26 -2.76 8.12 -21.59
CA ASP A 26 -1.81 8.61 -20.58
C ASP A 26 -2.48 8.93 -19.25
N ARG A 27 -3.69 9.50 -19.31
CA ARG A 27 -4.49 9.78 -18.12
C ARG A 27 -4.75 8.52 -17.31
N GLU A 28 -5.22 7.44 -17.95
CA GLU A 28 -5.49 6.17 -17.26
C GLU A 28 -4.21 5.54 -16.70
N LEU A 29 -3.08 5.69 -17.40
CA LEU A 29 -1.79 5.19 -16.94
C LEU A 29 -1.33 5.94 -15.69
N ILE A 30 -1.45 7.26 -15.69
CA ILE A 30 -1.08 8.14 -14.57
C ILE A 30 -1.99 7.91 -13.37
N GLU A 31 -3.31 7.91 -13.57
CA GLU A 31 -4.28 7.68 -12.49
C GLU A 31 -4.07 6.31 -11.83
N ARG A 32 -3.77 5.29 -12.64
CA ARG A 32 -3.49 3.95 -12.15
C ARG A 32 -2.17 3.88 -11.39
N LEU A 33 -1.11 4.52 -11.87
CA LEU A 33 0.16 4.60 -11.14
C LEU A 33 -0.02 5.30 -9.80
N ALA A 34 -0.67 6.47 -9.78
CA ALA A 34 -0.96 7.22 -8.57
C ALA A 34 -1.76 6.39 -7.56
N THR A 35 -2.75 5.64 -8.04
CA THR A 35 -3.55 4.73 -7.19
C THR A 35 -2.67 3.65 -6.54
N ILE A 36 -1.76 3.05 -7.31
CA ILE A 36 -0.83 2.04 -6.79
C ILE A 36 0.10 2.66 -5.75
N GLU A 37 0.69 3.82 -6.03
CA GLU A 37 1.63 4.49 -5.12
C GLU A 37 0.96 4.91 -3.81
N LEU A 38 -0.25 5.48 -3.88
CA LEU A 38 -1.04 5.82 -2.70
C LEU A 38 -1.40 4.56 -1.90
N GLY A 39 -1.83 3.48 -2.57
CA GLY A 39 -2.11 2.21 -1.93
C GLY A 39 -0.88 1.63 -1.21
N MET A 40 0.29 1.70 -1.83
CA MET A 40 1.55 1.27 -1.22
C MET A 40 1.98 2.17 -0.06
N ALA A 41 1.74 3.48 -0.12
CA ALA A 41 1.98 4.39 1.00
C ALA A 41 1.10 4.05 2.20
N VAL A 42 -0.20 3.78 1.97
CA VAL A 42 -1.14 3.36 3.02
C VAL A 42 -0.71 2.01 3.62
N LEU A 43 -0.31 1.05 2.79
CA LEU A 43 0.18 -0.25 3.27
C LEU A 43 1.44 -0.09 4.12
N ARG A 44 2.41 0.72 3.69
CA ARG A 44 3.63 1.00 4.46
C ARG A 44 3.31 1.66 5.80
N GLU A 45 2.40 2.63 5.80
CA GLU A 45 1.99 3.30 7.03
C GLU A 45 1.24 2.35 7.97
N SER A 46 0.38 1.48 7.44
CA SER A 46 -0.29 0.43 8.21
C SER A 46 0.73 -0.54 8.81
N GLN A 47 1.69 -1.02 8.01
CA GLN A 47 2.76 -1.88 8.50
C GLN A 47 3.58 -1.17 9.57
N ARG A 48 3.94 0.10 9.38
CA ARG A 48 4.67 0.88 10.39
C ARG A 48 3.90 1.01 11.70
N ARG A 49 2.59 1.25 11.65
CA ARG A 49 1.73 1.36 12.84
C ARG A 49 1.53 0.04 13.56
N ASN A 50 1.56 -1.06 12.83
CA ASN A 50 1.34 -2.41 13.35
C ASN A 50 2.65 -3.22 13.47
N ALA A 51 3.80 -2.58 13.27
CA ALA A 51 5.10 -3.20 13.46
C ALA A 51 5.35 -3.29 14.96
N LEU A 52 5.09 -4.47 15.51
CA LEU A 52 5.45 -4.78 16.89
C LEU A 52 6.97 -5.02 16.96
N SER A 53 7.59 -4.55 18.04
CA SER A 53 8.91 -5.04 18.44
C SER A 53 8.85 -6.54 18.78
N GLU A 54 10.02 -7.19 18.80
CA GLU A 54 10.10 -8.62 19.16
C GLU A 54 9.51 -8.90 20.54
N GLU A 55 9.75 -8.00 21.50
CA GLU A 55 9.22 -8.09 22.86
C GLU A 55 7.69 -7.94 22.89
N GLU A 56 7.14 -6.94 22.20
CA GLU A 56 5.68 -6.75 22.09
C GLU A 56 4.99 -7.92 21.37
N ALA A 57 5.65 -8.50 20.36
CA ALA A 57 5.16 -9.68 19.66
C ALA A 57 5.16 -10.91 20.58
N LEU A 58 6.19 -11.07 21.41
CA LEU A 58 6.29 -12.16 22.38
C LEU A 58 5.21 -12.04 23.46
N GLU A 59 5.02 -10.85 24.01
CA GLU A 59 3.97 -10.58 25.01
C GLU A 59 2.56 -10.80 24.45
N LEU A 60 2.31 -10.37 23.22
CA LEU A 60 1.03 -10.62 22.55
C LEU A 60 0.80 -12.12 22.35
N GLY A 61 1.83 -12.86 21.95
CA GLY A 61 1.78 -14.32 21.80
C GLY A 61 1.49 -15.03 23.11
N VAL A 62 2.14 -14.65 24.21
CA VAL A 62 1.91 -15.22 25.55
C VAL A 62 0.47 -14.99 26.00
N ARG A 63 -0.06 -13.77 25.84
CA ARG A 63 -1.47 -13.46 26.15
C ARG A 63 -2.44 -14.33 25.35
N ALA A 64 -2.24 -14.43 24.03
CA ALA A 64 -3.11 -15.21 23.17
C ALA A 64 -3.13 -16.71 23.56
N VAL A 65 -1.98 -17.27 23.98
CA VAL A 65 -1.91 -18.65 24.48
C VAL A 65 -2.68 -18.82 25.78
N HIS A 66 -2.58 -17.87 26.71
CA HIS A 66 -3.35 -17.90 27.96
C HIS A 66 -4.86 -17.83 27.69
N GLU A 67 -5.30 -16.87 26.88
CA GLU A 67 -6.71 -16.71 26.50
C GLU A 67 -7.28 -17.96 25.81
N ALA A 68 -6.52 -18.59 24.91
CA ALA A 68 -6.93 -19.83 24.26
C ALA A 68 -7.05 -21.01 25.23
N ARG A 69 -6.18 -21.09 26.24
CA ARG A 69 -6.25 -22.14 27.27
C ARG A 69 -7.47 -21.94 28.18
N ASP A 70 -7.81 -20.70 28.50
CA ASP A 70 -8.97 -20.37 29.33
C ASP A 70 -10.29 -20.62 28.60
N GLN A 71 -10.32 -20.52 27.26
CA GLN A 71 -11.50 -20.83 26.44
C GLN A 71 -11.73 -22.34 26.20
N LEU A 72 -10.71 -23.17 26.43
CA LEU A 72 -10.77 -24.62 26.28
C LEU A 72 -11.05 -25.36 27.59
N ALA A 73 -11.06 -24.65 28.72
CA ALA A 73 -11.39 -25.15 30.06
C ALA A 73 -12.89 -24.99 30.35
#